data_AF-A0A353XRQ4-F1
#
_entry.id   AF-A0A353XRQ4-F1
#
_cell.length_a   1.000
_cell.length_b   1.000
_cell.length_c   1.000
_cell.angle_alpha   90.00
_cell.angle_beta   90.00
_cell.angle_gamma   90.00
#
_symmetry.space_group_name_H-M   'P 1'
#
loop_
_entity.id
_entity.type
_entity.pdbx_description
1 polymer ?
#
loop_
_entity_poly.entity_id
_entity_poly.type
_entity_poly.pdbx_seq_one_letter_code
_entity_poly.pdbx_strand_id
1 'polypeptide(L)' 'PLPMFSFSGSRASKLGDLGPYGQQAVQFYTQTKTVTARWFDDEASKGKVNTTISM' A
#
# COMPACT_ATOMS: atom_id res chain seq x y z
N PRO A 1 -8.69 22.15 21.84
CA PRO A 1 -7.60 21.27 21.36
C PRO A 1 -8.21 19.95 20.87
N LEU A 2 -7.71 19.37 19.78
CA LEU A 2 -8.22 18.07 19.27
C LEU A 2 -7.73 16.92 20.15
N PRO A 3 -8.56 15.89 20.42
CA PRO A 3 -8.15 14.73 21.18
C PRO A 3 -7.17 13.85 20.38
N MET A 4 -6.12 13.37 21.07
CA MET A 4 -5.08 12.51 20.45
C MET A 4 -5.49 11.04 20.35
N PHE A 5 -6.59 10.66 20.99
CA PHE A 5 -7.13 9.30 21.02
C PHE A 5 -8.55 9.28 20.45
N SER A 6 -8.94 8.13 19.91
CA SER A 6 -10.31 7.95 19.40
C SER A 6 -11.22 7.41 20.50
N PHE A 7 -12.42 7.97 20.59
CA PHE A 7 -13.51 7.41 21.39
C PHE A 7 -14.26 6.35 20.59
N SER A 8 -14.73 5.30 21.27
CA SER A 8 -15.64 4.30 20.72
C SER A 8 -16.92 4.24 21.58
N GLY A 9 -18.05 3.89 20.96
CA GLY A 9 -19.34 3.75 21.63
C GLY A 9 -19.54 2.35 22.23
N SER A 10 -20.53 2.19 23.10
CA SER A 10 -20.95 0.88 23.64
C SER A 10 -22.03 0.24 22.74
N ARG A 11 -22.18 -1.09 22.79
CA ARG A 11 -23.28 -1.84 22.12
C ARG A 11 -23.50 -1.48 20.64
N ALA A 12 -22.45 -1.49 19.82
CA ALA A 12 -22.53 -1.14 18.39
C ALA A 12 -23.10 0.27 18.10
N SER A 13 -22.97 1.21 19.05
CA SER A 13 -23.33 2.63 18.87
C SER A 13 -22.47 3.38 17.83
N LYS A 14 -21.62 2.66 17.09
CA LYS A 14 -20.80 3.17 15.99
C LYS A 14 -20.84 2.16 14.86
N LEU A 15 -21.06 2.64 13.64
CA LEU A 15 -20.96 1.85 12.43
C LEU A 15 -19.55 2.01 11.83
N GLY A 16 -18.88 0.90 11.55
CA GLY A 16 -17.54 0.84 10.96
C GLY A 16 -16.40 0.79 11.99
N ASP A 17 -15.20 0.45 11.50
CA ASP A 17 -14.08 0.03 12.35
C ASP A 17 -13.22 1.21 12.83
N LEU A 18 -12.94 2.19 11.97
CA LEU A 18 -12.05 3.32 12.28
C LEU A 18 -12.79 4.48 12.92
N GLY A 19 -12.23 5.05 13.99
CA GLY A 19 -12.79 6.18 14.71
C GLY A 19 -12.35 7.56 14.18
N PRO A 20 -13.04 8.65 14.58
CA PRO A 20 -12.94 9.95 13.91
C PRO A 20 -11.69 10.78 14.29
N TYR A 21 -10.89 10.34 15.27
CA TYR A 21 -9.77 11.12 15.80
C TYR A 21 -8.46 10.32 15.85
N GLY A 22 -7.35 11.05 15.98
CA GLY A 22 -6.01 10.49 16.13
C GLY A 22 -5.57 9.67 14.91
N GLN A 23 -4.80 8.61 15.17
CA GLN A 23 -4.22 7.76 14.13
C GLN A 23 -5.28 7.04 13.27
N GLN A 24 -6.44 6.73 13.85
CA GLN A 24 -7.53 6.05 13.14
C GLN A 24 -8.14 6.95 12.05
N ALA A 25 -8.16 8.27 12.25
CA ALA A 25 -8.61 9.22 11.23
C ALA A 25 -7.67 9.25 10.01
N VAL A 26 -6.35 9.16 10.25
CA VAL A 26 -5.36 9.08 9.16
C VAL A 26 -5.55 7.80 8.35
N GLN A 27 -5.74 6.66 9.02
CA GLN A 27 -6.02 5.38 8.36
C GLN A 27 -7.34 5.37 7.59
N PHE A 28 -8.33 6.18 8.01
CA PHE A 28 -9.62 6.25 7.32
C PHE A 28 -9.50 6.99 5.98
N TYR A 29 -8.75 8.09 5.94
CA TYR A 29 -8.59 8.90 4.73
C TYR A 29 -7.42 8.49 3.84
N THR A 30 -6.59 7.53 4.26
CA THR A 30 -5.42 7.08 3.49
C THR A 30 -5.43 5.57 3.30
N GLN A 31 -4.77 5.10 2.23
CA GLN A 31 -4.59 3.68 1.98
C GLN A 31 -3.10 3.35 1.96
N THR A 32 -2.72 2.25 2.60
CA THR A 32 -1.34 1.76 2.57
C THR A 32 -1.04 1.16 1.19
N LYS A 33 -0.04 1.72 0.50
CA LYS A 33 0.46 1.20 -0.78
C LYS A 33 1.79 0.48 -0.57
N THR A 34 1.84 -0.81 -0.88
CA THR A 34 3.10 -1.59 -0.88
C THR A 34 3.77 -1.47 -2.25
N VAL A 35 4.98 -0.91 -2.29
CA VAL A 35 5.77 -0.74 -3.53
C VAL A 35 6.90 -1.76 -3.56
N THR A 36 6.94 -2.56 -4.63
CA THR A 36 8.04 -3.50 -4.92
C THR A 36 8.73 -3.06 -6.20
N ALA A 37 10.04 -2.85 -6.15
CA ALA A 37 10.85 -2.47 -7.31
C ALA A 37 11.95 -3.52 -7.55
N ARG A 38 12.21 -3.80 -8.83
CA ARG A 38 13.33 -4.63 -9.28
C ARG A 38 14.10 -3.86 -10.34
N TRP A 39 15.40 -3.70 -10.11
CA TRP A 39 16.33 -3.06 -11.04
C TRP A 39 17.19 -4.14 -11.66
N PHE A 40 17.09 -4.31 -12.98
CA PHE A 40 17.94 -5.22 -13.74
C PHE A 40 19.21 -4.48 -14.16
N ASP A 41 20.34 -5.18 -14.15
CA ASP A 41 21.55 -4.70 -14.84
C ASP A 41 21.35 -4.80 -16.36
N ASP A 42 22.11 -4.04 -17.15
CA ASP A 42 21.97 -3.98 -18.62
C ASP A 42 22.16 -5.38 -19.25
N GLU A 43 23.08 -6.18 -18.70
CA GLU A 43 23.32 -7.55 -19.15
C GLU A 43 22.16 -8.50 -18.83
N ALA A 44 21.43 -8.26 -17.74
CA ALA A 44 20.22 -9.02 -17.42
C ALA A 44 19.01 -8.59 -18.26
N SER A 45 19.07 -7.42 -18.88
CA SER A 45 18.02 -6.80 -19.71
C SER A 45 18.14 -7.19 -21.19
N LYS A 46 19.35 -7.52 -21.65
CA LYS A 46 19.62 -8.05 -22.99
C LYS A 46 19.10 -9.49 -23.08
N GLY A 47 17.84 -9.64 -23.50
CA GLY A 47 17.27 -10.95 -23.82
C GLY A 47 18.14 -11.75 -24.80
N LYS A 48 18.06 -13.09 -24.73
CA LYS A 48 18.83 -14.00 -25.58
C LYS A 48 18.52 -13.72 -27.06
N VAL A 49 19.49 -13.19 -27.80
CA VAL A 49 19.33 -12.84 -29.23
C VAL A 49 19.45 -14.12 -30.06
N ASN A 50 18.41 -14.49 -30.81
CA ASN A 50 18.43 -15.67 -31.67
C ASN A 50 19.11 -15.32 -33.01
N THR A 51 20.38 -15.72 -33.19
CA THR A 51 21.20 -15.36 -34.37
C THR A 51 21.38 -16.47 -35.41
N THR A 52 20.63 -17.57 -35.33
CA THR A 52 20.73 -18.68 -36.29
C THR A 52 19.57 -18.66 -37.28
N ILE A 53 19.88 -18.50 -38.58
CA ILE A 53 18.98 -18.84 -39.69
C ILE A 53 19.44 -20.21 -40.21
N SER A 54 18.57 -21.22 -40.12
CA SER A 54 18.78 -22.53 -40.76
C SER A 54 18.44 -22.42 -42.25
N MET A 55 19.39 -22.81 -43.10
CA MET A 55 19.23 -22.96 -44.55
C MET A 55 18.61 -24.32 -44.90
#